data_AF-A0A7W7D7Q3-F1
#
_entry.id   AF-A0A7W7D7Q3-F1
#
_cell.length_a   1.000
_cell.length_b   1.000
_cell.length_c   1.000
_cell.angle_alpha   90.00
_cell.angle_beta   90.00
_cell.angle_gamma   90.00
#
_symmetry.space_group_name_H-M   'P 1'
#
loop_
_entity.id
_entity.type
_entity.pdbx_description
1 polymer ?
#
loop_
_entity_poly.entity_id
_entity_poly.type
_entity_poly.pdbx_seq_one_letter_code
_entity_poly.pdbx_strand_id
1 'polypeptide(L)'
;MTKVNREIVVSEALGLLDEVGLDTVSTRRLAKRLGVEQPALYWYFRTKKDLLAAMAEAAMAPHAATPLPTPDDDWRDWFLDNTRSFRRTLLMRRDGARLHAGSTPANDLDRIRRKMDFLITSGVPERDAQMAMLAASRFTVGSVLEEQADAGSGDGSDQPADMPVIDYESAFEAGLTLILDGLVHRTGM
;
A
#
# COMPACT_ATOMS: atom_id res chain seq x y z
N MET A 1 24.49 12.77 19.86
CA MET A 1 24.27 11.44 19.24
C MET A 1 22.81 11.09 19.43
N THR A 2 22.00 11.18 18.37
CA THR A 2 20.59 10.78 18.44
C THR A 2 20.55 9.29 18.71
N LYS A 3 19.94 8.88 19.83
CA LYS A 3 19.87 7.48 20.22
C LYS A 3 19.06 6.73 19.17
N VAL A 4 19.70 5.80 18.46
CA VAL A 4 19.02 4.96 17.47
C VAL A 4 17.93 4.16 18.19
N ASN A 5 16.73 4.16 17.63
CA ASN A 5 15.60 3.36 18.09
C ASN A 5 14.95 2.67 16.88
N ARG A 6 13.99 1.78 17.13
CA ARG A 6 13.33 1.00 16.07
C ARG A 6 12.66 1.90 15.02
N GLU A 7 12.00 2.97 15.45
CA GLU A 7 11.28 3.91 14.58
C GLU A 7 12.24 4.68 13.65
N ILE A 8 13.36 5.19 14.18
CA ILE A 8 14.40 5.86 13.41
C ILE A 8 14.99 4.90 12.38
N VAL A 9 15.28 3.64 12.76
CA VAL A 9 15.82 2.65 11.81
C VAL A 9 14.84 2.41 10.65
N VAL A 10 13.54 2.29 10.93
CA VAL A 10 12.51 2.10 9.89
C VAL A 10 12.37 3.33 9.01
N SER A 11 12.34 4.53 9.60
CA SER A 11 12.27 5.80 8.87
C SER A 11 13.47 5.96 7.92
N GLU A 12 14.68 5.68 8.39
CA GLU A 12 15.88 5.74 7.54
C GLU A 12 15.91 4.64 6.48
N ALA A 13 15.32 3.48 6.75
CA ALA A 13 15.17 2.41 5.76
C ALA A 13 14.17 2.78 4.65
N LEU A 14 13.06 3.46 5.00
CA LEU A 14 12.12 4.01 4.02
C LEU A 14 12.76 5.16 3.22
N GLY A 15 13.55 6.03 3.85
CA GLY A 15 14.34 7.04 3.12
C GLY A 15 15.33 6.40 2.15
N LEU A 16 16.02 5.33 2.57
CA LEU A 16 16.89 4.56 1.69
C LEU A 16 16.12 3.89 0.54
N LEU A 17 14.91 3.37 0.79
CA LEU A 17 14.04 2.81 -0.24
C LEU A 17 13.74 3.84 -1.34
N ASP A 18 13.34 5.06 -0.96
CA ASP A 18 13.03 6.12 -1.93
C ASP A 18 14.24 6.48 -2.79
N GLU A 19 15.44 6.49 -2.19
CA GLU A 19 16.69 6.82 -2.90
C GLU A 19 17.13 5.73 -3.88
N VAL A 20 17.14 4.46 -3.44
CA VAL A 20 17.84 3.38 -4.18
C VAL A 20 16.96 2.26 -4.69
N GLY A 21 15.68 2.24 -4.34
CA GLY A 21 14.73 1.20 -4.70
C GLY A 21 14.90 -0.07 -3.85
N LEU A 22 13.86 -0.90 -3.85
CA LEU A 22 13.68 -2.03 -2.94
C LEU A 22 14.77 -3.10 -3.09
N ASP A 23 15.21 -3.37 -4.32
CA ASP A 23 16.24 -4.37 -4.61
C ASP A 23 17.61 -3.98 -4.04
N THR A 24 17.87 -2.67 -3.93
CA THR A 24 19.14 -2.13 -3.43
C THR A 24 19.16 -1.99 -1.91
N VAL A 25 18.01 -1.95 -1.24
CA VAL A 25 17.91 -1.86 0.22
C VAL A 25 18.58 -3.09 0.87
N SER A 26 19.52 -2.84 1.78
CA SER A 26 20.23 -3.88 2.55
C SER A 26 20.62 -3.37 3.93
N THR A 27 20.74 -4.29 4.90
CA THR A 27 21.16 -3.95 6.28
C THR A 27 22.53 -3.27 6.31
N ARG A 28 23.45 -3.64 5.42
CA ARG A 28 24.76 -2.99 5.29
C ARG A 28 24.66 -1.52 4.85
N ARG A 29 23.84 -1.22 3.85
CA ARG A 29 23.61 0.18 3.40
C ARG A 29 22.90 1.00 4.47
N LEU A 30 21.91 0.40 5.14
CA LEU A 30 21.20 1.04 6.24
C LEU A 30 22.13 1.35 7.42
N ALA A 31 23.01 0.42 7.80
CA ALA A 31 24.00 0.62 8.86
C ALA A 31 24.94 1.78 8.53
N LYS A 32 25.47 1.80 7.29
CA LYS A 32 26.30 2.91 6.78
C LYS A 32 25.55 4.25 6.83
N ARG A 33 24.28 4.27 6.41
CA ARG A 33 23.43 5.47 6.45
C ARG A 33 23.22 6.00 7.86
N LEU A 34 22.98 5.10 8.81
CA LEU A 34 22.79 5.41 10.23
C LEU A 34 24.09 5.74 10.98
N GLY A 35 25.26 5.54 10.36
CA GLY A 35 26.56 5.71 11.02
C GLY A 35 26.81 4.72 12.15
N VAL A 36 26.23 3.51 12.06
CA VAL A 36 26.37 2.44 13.07
C VAL A 36 26.97 1.19 12.44
N GLU A 37 27.55 0.34 13.28
CA GLU A 37 28.02 -0.97 12.87
C GLU A 37 26.84 -1.91 12.54
N GLN A 38 26.99 -2.76 11.52
CA GLN A 38 25.92 -3.67 11.08
C GLN A 38 25.37 -4.57 12.21
N PRO A 39 26.20 -5.12 13.14
CA PRO A 39 25.71 -5.80 14.33
C PRO A 39 24.69 -5.03 15.16
N ALA A 40 24.74 -3.69 15.15
CA ALA A 40 23.80 -2.86 15.90
C ALA A 40 22.36 -2.99 15.38
N LEU A 41 22.17 -3.27 14.09
CA LEU A 41 20.83 -3.43 13.50
C LEU A 41 20.13 -4.72 13.94
N TYR A 42 20.89 -5.77 14.27
CA TYR A 42 20.32 -7.05 14.71
C TYR A 42 19.58 -6.96 16.05
N TRP A 43 19.89 -5.93 16.86
CA TRP A 43 19.12 -5.63 18.08
C TRP A 43 17.68 -5.20 17.79
N TYR A 44 17.43 -4.58 16.63
CA TYR A 44 16.09 -4.11 16.24
C TYR A 44 15.38 -5.10 15.31
N PHE A 45 16.12 -5.72 14.39
CA PHE A 45 15.58 -6.61 13.36
C PHE A 45 16.50 -7.81 13.17
N ARG A 46 16.01 -9.02 13.48
CA ARG A 46 16.83 -10.24 13.42
C ARG A 46 17.12 -10.64 11.98
N THR A 47 16.21 -10.32 11.05
CA THR A 47 16.33 -10.66 9.62
C THR A 47 15.99 -9.47 8.72
N LYS A 48 16.40 -9.53 7.44
CA LYS A 48 15.95 -8.57 6.41
C LYS A 48 14.42 -8.59 6.27
N LYS A 49 13.79 -9.76 6.43
CA LYS A 49 12.33 -9.92 6.36
C LYS A 49 11.63 -9.13 7.48
N ASP A 50 12.18 -9.15 8.70
CA ASP A 50 11.62 -8.39 9.83
C ASP A 50 11.68 -6.88 9.59
N LEU A 51 12.79 -6.41 9.01
CA LEU A 51 12.95 -5.01 8.62
C LEU A 51 11.94 -4.63 7.52
N LEU A 52 11.83 -5.44 6.46
CA LEU A 52 10.89 -5.17 5.36
C LEU A 52 9.43 -5.19 5.83
N ALA A 53 9.07 -6.10 6.75
CA ALA A 53 7.73 -6.12 7.35
C ALA A 53 7.44 -4.83 8.14
N ALA A 54 8.40 -4.36 8.96
CA ALA A 54 8.24 -3.11 9.69
C ALA A 54 8.22 -1.88 8.78
N MET A 55 8.98 -1.90 7.68
CA MET A 55 8.91 -0.87 6.63
C MET A 55 7.55 -0.85 5.95
N ALA A 56 7.00 -2.00 5.57
CA ALA A 56 5.69 -2.10 4.94
C ALA A 56 4.59 -1.57 5.87
N GLU A 57 4.65 -1.92 7.16
CA GLU A 57 3.74 -1.41 8.17
C GLU A 57 3.82 0.11 8.31
N ALA A 58 5.04 0.66 8.46
CA ALA A 58 5.23 2.10 8.58
C ALA A 58 4.85 2.86 7.30
N ALA A 59 5.08 2.29 6.12
CA ALA A 59 4.66 2.88 4.84
C ALA A 59 3.13 2.97 4.73
N MET A 60 2.39 2.07 5.39
CA MET A 60 0.93 2.07 5.44
C MET A 60 0.32 3.04 6.46
N ALA A 61 1.14 3.71 7.27
CA ALA A 61 0.66 4.65 8.30
C ALA A 61 -0.30 5.74 7.77
N PRO A 62 -0.10 6.36 6.59
CA PRO A 62 -1.04 7.34 6.04
C PRO A 62 -2.44 6.76 5.79
N HIS A 63 -2.53 5.54 5.23
CA HIS A 63 -3.80 4.86 5.05
C HIS A 63 -4.43 4.47 6.40
N ALA A 64 -3.62 3.96 7.33
CA ALA A 64 -4.07 3.61 8.68
C ALA A 64 -4.55 4.82 9.48
N ALA A 65 -4.06 6.03 9.18
CA ALA A 65 -4.50 7.28 9.79
C ALA A 65 -5.81 7.83 9.19
N THR A 66 -6.29 7.29 8.06
CA THR A 66 -7.59 7.69 7.48
C THR A 66 -8.70 7.40 8.48
N PRO A 67 -9.69 8.30 8.70
CA PRO A 67 -10.82 8.02 9.57
C PRO A 67 -11.52 6.72 9.20
N LEU A 68 -11.98 5.98 10.22
CA LEU A 68 -12.86 4.84 9.99
C LEU A 68 -14.27 5.35 9.67
N PRO A 69 -15.06 4.56 8.92
CA PRO A 69 -16.43 4.95 8.61
C PRO A 69 -17.27 5.08 9.88
N THR A 70 -18.23 5.99 9.83
CA THR A 70 -19.30 6.20 10.78
C THR A 70 -20.63 5.66 10.21
N PRO A 71 -21.63 5.35 11.05
CA PRO A 71 -22.90 4.80 10.57
C PRO A 71 -23.67 5.68 9.58
N ASP A 72 -23.39 6.99 9.54
CA ASP A 72 -24.07 7.96 8.67
C ASP A 72 -23.39 8.12 7.29
N ASP A 73 -22.22 7.51 7.09
CA ASP A 73 -21.49 7.58 5.82
C ASP A 73 -22.19 6.73 4.74
N ASP A 74 -22.19 7.20 3.48
CA ASP A 74 -22.57 6.36 2.36
C ASP A 74 -21.47 5.32 2.10
N TRP A 75 -21.86 4.04 2.10
CA TRP A 75 -20.90 2.94 2.01
C TRP A 75 -20.18 2.88 0.66
N ARG A 76 -20.78 3.39 -0.42
CA ARG A 76 -20.20 3.42 -1.77
C ARG A 76 -19.11 4.46 -1.83
N ASP A 77 -19.43 5.68 -1.42
CA ASP A 77 -18.47 6.79 -1.36
C ASP A 77 -17.29 6.41 -0.44
N TRP A 78 -17.59 5.85 0.73
CA TRP A 78 -16.57 5.37 1.65
C TRP A 78 -15.70 4.27 1.04
N PHE A 79 -16.27 3.30 0.32
CA PHE A 79 -15.51 2.21 -0.31
C PHE A 79 -14.53 2.76 -1.36
N LEU A 80 -14.98 3.72 -2.19
CA LEU A 80 -14.15 4.41 -3.15
C LEU A 80 -13.00 5.15 -2.45
N ASP A 81 -13.32 5.97 -1.45
CA ASP A 81 -12.33 6.79 -0.76
C ASP A 81 -11.32 5.98 0.05
N ASN A 82 -11.76 4.88 0.66
CA ASN A 82 -10.87 3.92 1.29
C ASN A 82 -9.87 3.33 0.27
N THR A 83 -10.35 2.97 -0.92
CA THR A 83 -9.52 2.37 -1.97
C THR A 83 -8.55 3.38 -2.59
N ARG A 84 -9.00 4.63 -2.82
CA ARG A 84 -8.16 5.75 -3.24
C ARG A 84 -7.08 6.09 -2.21
N SER A 85 -7.45 6.13 -0.93
CA SER A 85 -6.51 6.33 0.17
C SER A 85 -5.42 5.25 0.18
N PHE A 86 -5.81 3.99 -0.07
CA PHE A 86 -4.86 2.90 -0.20
C PHE A 86 -3.91 3.09 -1.38
N ARG A 87 -4.43 3.38 -2.60
CA ARG A 87 -3.60 3.66 -3.79
C ARG A 87 -2.60 4.79 -3.53
N ARG A 88 -3.09 5.94 -3.05
CA ARG A 88 -2.25 7.11 -2.74
C ARG A 88 -1.12 6.73 -1.79
N THR A 89 -1.41 5.93 -0.77
CA THR A 89 -0.41 5.50 0.21
C THR A 89 0.67 4.61 -0.42
N LEU A 90 0.32 3.68 -1.30
CA LEU A 90 1.30 2.85 -2.03
C LEU A 90 2.21 3.69 -2.94
N LEU A 91 1.66 4.74 -3.55
CA LEU A 91 2.39 5.65 -4.44
C LEU A 91 3.32 6.62 -3.71
N MET A 92 3.18 6.81 -2.39
CA MET A 92 4.03 7.75 -1.63
C MET A 92 5.50 7.33 -1.54
N ARG A 93 5.82 6.07 -1.83
CA ARG A 93 7.18 5.52 -1.73
C ARG A 93 7.56 4.80 -3.01
N ARG A 94 8.83 4.90 -3.38
CA ARG A 94 9.39 4.09 -4.48
C ARG A 94 9.24 2.61 -4.15
N ASP A 95 8.81 1.81 -5.13
CA ASP A 95 8.52 0.37 -4.94
C ASP A 95 7.50 0.08 -3.81
N GLY A 96 6.66 1.05 -3.43
CA GLY A 96 5.71 0.91 -2.31
C GLY A 96 4.74 -0.25 -2.46
N ALA A 97 4.24 -0.51 -3.68
CA ALA A 97 3.38 -1.67 -3.94
C ALA A 97 4.13 -3.01 -3.82
N ARG A 98 5.40 -3.07 -4.26
CA ARG A 98 6.25 -4.26 -4.08
C ARG A 98 6.56 -4.52 -2.61
N LEU A 99 6.84 -3.46 -1.84
CA LEU A 99 7.04 -3.55 -0.39
C LEU A 99 5.78 -4.09 0.32
N HIS A 100 4.60 -3.62 -0.09
CA HIS A 100 3.33 -4.08 0.46
C HIS A 100 3.03 -5.56 0.12
N ALA A 101 3.17 -5.96 -1.15
CA ALA A 101 2.81 -7.31 -1.62
C ALA A 101 3.56 -8.45 -0.92
N GLY A 102 4.76 -8.19 -0.38
CA GLY A 102 5.55 -9.15 0.39
C GLY A 102 5.25 -9.19 1.90
N SER A 103 4.28 -8.41 2.37
CA SER A 103 3.98 -8.23 3.80
C SER A 103 2.69 -8.92 4.23
N THR A 104 2.54 -9.13 5.53
CA THR A 104 1.28 -9.60 6.15
C THR A 104 0.80 -8.51 7.10
N PRO A 105 -0.46 -8.06 7.02
CA PRO A 105 -1.00 -7.05 7.93
C PRO A 105 -1.13 -7.64 9.34
N ALA A 106 -0.08 -7.50 10.15
CA ALA A 106 -0.04 -8.03 11.51
C ALA A 106 -0.77 -7.13 12.52
N ASN A 107 -0.75 -5.81 12.31
CA ASN A 107 -1.20 -4.82 13.30
C ASN A 107 -2.50 -4.08 12.92
N ASP A 108 -3.16 -4.46 11.81
CA ASP A 108 -4.34 -3.74 11.27
C ASP A 108 -5.67 -4.53 11.34
N LEU A 109 -5.68 -5.67 12.05
CA LEU A 109 -6.84 -6.57 12.08
C LEU A 109 -8.11 -5.92 12.67
N ASP A 110 -7.98 -5.09 13.71
CA ASP A 110 -9.14 -4.39 14.30
C ASP A 110 -9.77 -3.40 13.32
N ARG A 111 -8.94 -2.68 12.55
CA ARG A 111 -9.44 -1.73 11.57
C ARG A 111 -10.08 -2.46 10.40
N ILE A 112 -9.46 -3.53 9.90
CA ILE A 112 -10.07 -4.38 8.86
C ILE A 112 -11.43 -4.88 9.33
N ARG A 113 -11.54 -5.35 10.58
CA ARG A 113 -12.82 -5.76 11.17
C ARG A 113 -13.85 -4.64 11.19
N ARG A 114 -13.49 -3.42 11.65
CA ARG A 114 -14.43 -2.27 11.66
C ARG A 114 -14.89 -1.85 10.27
N LYS A 115 -14.00 -1.90 9.28
CA LYS A 115 -14.33 -1.66 7.86
C LYS A 115 -15.34 -2.68 7.34
N MET A 116 -15.14 -3.95 7.68
CA MET A 116 -16.06 -5.03 7.34
C MET A 116 -17.41 -4.88 8.04
N ASP A 117 -17.39 -4.61 9.36
CA ASP A 117 -18.60 -4.41 10.16
C ASP A 117 -19.46 -3.26 9.61
N PHE A 118 -18.82 -2.18 9.14
CA PHE A 118 -19.50 -1.05 8.51
C PHE A 118 -20.21 -1.44 7.21
N LEU A 119 -19.51 -2.12 6.28
CA LEU A 119 -20.12 -2.58 5.02
C LEU A 119 -21.31 -3.51 5.29
N ILE A 120 -21.16 -4.44 6.24
CA ILE A 120 -22.21 -5.39 6.63
C ILE A 120 -23.43 -4.66 7.22
N THR A 121 -23.19 -3.73 8.14
CA THR A 121 -24.26 -2.94 8.79
C THR A 121 -24.96 -2.03 7.78
N SER A 122 -24.28 -1.63 6.71
CA SER A 122 -24.84 -0.85 5.60
C SER A 122 -25.73 -1.69 4.66
N GLY A 123 -25.83 -3.01 4.87
CA GLY A 123 -26.67 -3.92 4.09
C GLY A 123 -25.91 -4.75 3.06
N VAL A 124 -24.60 -4.58 2.92
CA VAL A 124 -23.78 -5.40 2.01
C VAL A 124 -23.62 -6.80 2.61
N PRO A 125 -23.99 -7.89 1.92
CA PRO A 125 -23.78 -9.25 2.42
C PRO A 125 -22.30 -9.51 2.72
N GLU A 126 -22.01 -10.19 3.83
CA GLU A 126 -20.65 -10.40 4.35
C GLU A 126 -19.69 -10.96 3.29
N ARG A 127 -20.13 -11.95 2.53
CA ARG A 127 -19.32 -12.55 1.46
C ARG A 127 -18.99 -11.56 0.35
N ASP A 128 -19.95 -10.72 -0.05
CA ASP A 128 -19.75 -9.73 -1.09
C ASP A 128 -18.84 -8.60 -0.61
N ALA A 129 -19.01 -8.13 0.63
CA ALA A 129 -18.12 -7.16 1.27
C ALA A 129 -16.66 -7.69 1.31
N GLN A 130 -16.47 -8.93 1.73
CA GLN A 130 -15.15 -9.54 1.84
C GLN A 130 -14.49 -9.65 0.46
N MET A 131 -15.24 -10.15 -0.54
CA MET A 131 -14.73 -10.32 -1.90
C MET A 131 -14.44 -8.98 -2.56
N ALA A 132 -15.27 -7.95 -2.34
CA ALA A 132 -15.04 -6.61 -2.88
C ALA A 132 -13.79 -5.95 -2.27
N MET A 133 -13.61 -6.02 -0.95
CA MET A 133 -12.41 -5.50 -0.28
C MET A 133 -11.14 -6.21 -0.78
N LEU A 134 -11.18 -7.53 -0.94
CA LEU A 134 -10.06 -8.30 -1.50
C LEU A 134 -9.80 -7.97 -2.98
N ALA A 135 -10.86 -7.82 -3.78
CA ALA A 135 -10.75 -7.47 -5.19
C ALA A 135 -10.15 -6.06 -5.37
N ALA A 136 -10.71 -5.06 -4.68
CA ALA A 136 -10.21 -3.68 -4.69
C ALA A 136 -8.76 -3.58 -4.22
N SER A 137 -8.40 -4.29 -3.15
CA SER A 137 -7.01 -4.31 -2.66
C SER A 137 -6.04 -4.90 -3.70
N ARG A 138 -6.37 -6.06 -4.29
CA ARG A 138 -5.52 -6.71 -5.30
C ARG A 138 -5.43 -5.91 -6.59
N PHE A 139 -6.55 -5.35 -7.04
CA PHE A 139 -6.59 -4.43 -8.17
C PHE A 139 -5.69 -3.23 -7.93
N THR A 140 -5.79 -2.59 -6.76
CA THR A 140 -4.97 -1.44 -6.40
C THR A 140 -3.48 -1.78 -6.38
N VAL A 141 -3.10 -2.90 -5.76
CA VAL A 141 -1.70 -3.34 -5.75
C VAL A 141 -1.19 -3.60 -7.17
N GLY A 142 -1.96 -4.30 -8.01
CA GLY A 142 -1.59 -4.56 -9.40
C GLY A 142 -1.45 -3.28 -10.23
N SER A 143 -2.43 -2.37 -10.13
CA SER A 143 -2.40 -1.09 -10.83
C SER A 143 -1.19 -0.25 -10.44
N VAL A 144 -0.87 -0.17 -9.14
CA VAL A 144 0.30 0.60 -8.67
C VAL A 144 1.62 -0.10 -9.02
N LEU A 145 1.67 -1.43 -9.07
CA LEU A 145 2.86 -2.16 -9.54
C LEU A 145 3.21 -1.80 -10.98
N GLU A 146 2.23 -1.78 -11.87
CA GLU A 146 2.44 -1.40 -13.28
C GLU A 146 2.84 0.08 -13.41
N GLU A 147 2.17 0.98 -12.69
CA GLU A 147 2.49 2.43 -12.68
C GLU A 147 3.92 2.69 -12.17
N GLN A 148 4.33 2.03 -11.08
CA GLN A 148 5.68 2.18 -10.52
C GLN A 148 6.75 1.53 -11.40
N ALA A 149 6.42 0.46 -12.12
CA ALA A 149 7.34 -0.19 -13.05
C ALA A 149 7.62 0.74 -14.25
N ASP A 150 6.58 1.32 -14.85
CA ASP A 150 6.72 2.21 -16.00
C ASP A 150 7.51 3.47 -15.66
N ALA A 151 7.20 4.12 -14.52
CA ALA A 151 7.93 5.29 -14.04
C ALA A 151 9.42 5.00 -13.72
N GLY A 152 9.75 3.75 -13.38
CA GLY A 152 11.11 3.29 -13.12
C GLY A 152 11.93 2.97 -14.37
N SER A 153 11.30 2.75 -15.52
CA SER A 153 11.98 2.35 -16.77
C SER A 153 12.86 3.42 -17.38
N GLY A 154 12.70 4.70 -17.01
CA GLY A 154 13.62 5.81 -17.31
C GLY A 154 13.85 6.17 -18.79
N ASP A 155 13.38 5.36 -19.75
CA ASP A 155 13.53 5.59 -21.18
C ASP A 155 12.21 5.24 -21.88
N GLY A 156 11.41 6.26 -22.18
CA GLY A 156 10.25 6.13 -23.08
C GLY A 156 10.64 5.81 -24.54
N SER A 157 11.90 5.47 -24.79
CA SER A 157 12.45 5.18 -26.12
C SER A 157 12.14 3.78 -26.64
N ASP A 158 11.60 2.88 -25.79
CA ASP A 158 11.31 1.48 -26.15
C ASP A 158 9.82 1.16 -26.25
N GLN A 159 8.92 2.12 -25.99
CA GLN A 159 7.49 1.93 -26.23
C GLN A 159 7.20 2.08 -27.74
N PRO A 160 6.48 1.12 -28.36
CA PRO A 160 6.04 1.25 -29.74
C PRO A 160 5.29 2.56 -29.94
N ALA A 161 5.58 3.30 -31.02
CA ALA A 161 5.01 4.62 -31.28
C ALA A 161 3.48 4.67 -31.35
N ASP A 162 2.82 3.52 -31.51
CA ASP A 162 1.36 3.37 -31.58
C ASP A 162 0.70 3.03 -30.22
N MET A 163 1.47 2.89 -29.14
CA MET A 163 0.88 2.66 -27.81
C MET A 163 0.36 3.98 -27.22
N PRO A 164 -0.93 4.05 -26.85
CA PRO A 164 -1.46 5.24 -26.19
C PRO A 164 -0.80 5.44 -24.83
N VAL A 165 -0.48 6.69 -24.50
CA VAL A 165 -0.05 7.08 -23.15
C VAL A 165 -1.14 6.68 -22.17
N ILE A 166 -0.81 5.80 -21.22
CA ILE A 166 -1.76 5.34 -20.21
C ILE A 166 -1.88 6.43 -19.14
N ASP A 167 -3.06 7.04 -19.05
CA ASP A 167 -3.43 7.81 -17.87
C ASP A 167 -3.78 6.84 -16.74
N TYR A 168 -2.80 6.56 -15.89
CA TYR A 168 -2.93 5.62 -14.77
C TYR A 168 -4.03 6.03 -13.77
N GLU A 169 -4.27 7.33 -13.58
CA GLU A 169 -5.34 7.81 -12.70
C GLU A 169 -6.71 7.46 -13.28
N SER A 170 -6.94 7.84 -14.54
CA SER A 170 -8.21 7.54 -15.23
C SER A 170 -8.46 6.04 -15.36
N ALA A 171 -7.42 5.25 -15.65
CA ALA A 171 -7.52 3.80 -15.73
C ALA A 171 -7.84 3.17 -14.35
N PHE A 172 -7.23 3.68 -13.28
CA PHE A 172 -7.52 3.23 -11.92
C PHE A 172 -8.96 3.55 -11.51
N GLU A 173 -9.42 4.78 -11.71
CA GLU A 173 -10.77 5.21 -11.36
C GLU A 173 -11.84 4.45 -12.14
N ALA A 174 -11.60 4.17 -13.43
CA ALA A 174 -12.49 3.33 -14.23
C ALA A 174 -12.57 1.89 -13.67
N GLY A 175 -11.43 1.27 -13.36
CA GLY A 175 -11.41 -0.08 -12.78
C GLY A 175 -12.05 -0.15 -11.39
N LEU A 176 -11.84 0.86 -10.55
CA LEU A 176 -12.47 0.97 -9.24
C LEU A 176 -14.00 1.11 -9.34
N THR A 177 -14.48 1.92 -10.29
CA THR A 177 -15.91 2.08 -10.57
C THR A 177 -16.53 0.76 -11.02
N LEU A 178 -15.87 0.01 -11.90
CA LEU A 178 -16.35 -1.31 -12.32
C LEU A 178 -16.50 -2.30 -11.15
N ILE A 179 -15.60 -2.25 -10.17
CA ILE A 179 -15.69 -3.08 -8.96
C ILE A 179 -16.90 -2.66 -8.11
N LEU A 180 -17.09 -1.36 -7.90
CA LEU A 180 -18.22 -0.83 -7.13
C LEU A 180 -19.56 -1.18 -7.81
N ASP A 181 -19.69 -0.91 -9.10
CA ASP A 181 -20.91 -1.19 -9.88
C ASP A 181 -21.27 -2.68 -9.83
N GLY A 182 -20.25 -3.56 -9.92
CA GLY A 182 -20.44 -5.00 -9.78
C GLY A 182 -20.94 -5.40 -8.39
N LEU A 183 -20.46 -4.74 -7.34
CA LEU A 183 -20.92 -4.95 -5.96
C LEU A 183 -22.36 -4.45 -5.77
N VAL A 184 -22.66 -3.23 -6.22
CA VAL A 184 -24.00 -2.61 -6.22
C VAL A 184 -25.01 -3.52 -6.94
N HIS A 185 -24.67 -3.98 -8.15
CA HIS A 185 -25.53 -4.87 -8.92
C HIS A 185 -25.82 -6.21 -8.22
N ARG A 186 -24.81 -6.84 -7.61
CA ARG A 186 -24.96 -8.12 -6.91
C ARG A 186 -25.77 -8.04 -5.63
N THR A 187 -25.75 -6.88 -4.98
CA THR A 187 -26.46 -6.63 -3.71
C THR A 187 -27.87 -6.10 -3.93
N GLY A 188 -28.19 -5.64 -5.14
CA GLY A 188 -29.49 -5.06 -5.45
C GLY A 188 -29.72 -3.71 -4.76
N MET A 189 -28.64 -3.04 -4.38
CA MET A 189 -28.64 -1.79 -3.61
C MET A 189 -28.43 -0.58 -4.50
#